data_AF-A0A397UN58-F1
#
_entry.id   AF-A0A397UN58-F1
#
_cell.length_a   1.000
_cell.length_b   1.000
_cell.length_c   1.000
_cell.angle_alpha   90.00
_cell.angle_beta   90.00
_cell.angle_gamma   90.00
#
_symmetry.space_group_name_H-M   'P 1'
#
loop_
_entity.id
_entity.type
_entity.pdbx_description
1 polymer ?
#
loop_
_entity_poly.entity_id
_entity_poly.type
_entity_poly.pdbx_seq_one_letter_code
_entity_poly.pdbx_strand_id
1 'polypeptide(L)'
;MDFCCHCNCKRKVIGYTRKICRSNSLPNRPFLSCGNEDIDAFIEDTMLNRVIYAFIEDTKPKEDSKKEYCDYFLKWIPYSHIKLIKYDPIAEGNYSRVFIGEWNPLEQGDEVVNDKEFINIDIALKVLKESKNLGSEFLNEFKIHNQFLGVCAIPFYGLTIHPEMNEYAMVMKRAIHGDLRKFIDNSKLSWLERVKIISNIAKSLNKLHDSDIIHRDLHCGNILVDVVDNDTKIFISDFGFSRTIDSPTNICNCLGIN
;
A
#
# COMPACT_ATOMS: atom_id res chain seq x y z
N MET A 1 -14.72 -2.34 -19.99
CA MET A 1 -14.09 -1.28 -20.82
C MET A 1 -12.76 -0.97 -20.16
N ASP A 2 -11.65 -1.46 -20.73
CA ASP A 2 -10.35 -1.58 -20.05
C ASP A 2 -9.40 -0.40 -20.32
N PHE A 3 -9.96 0.79 -20.51
CA PHE A 3 -9.21 2.02 -20.70
C PHE A 3 -9.54 2.95 -19.56
N CYS A 4 -8.53 3.59 -18.97
CA CYS A 4 -8.78 4.71 -18.09
C CYS A 4 -9.43 5.83 -18.91
N CYS A 5 -10.62 6.29 -18.49
CA CYS A 5 -11.41 7.30 -19.19
C CYS A 5 -10.77 8.70 -19.27
N HIS A 6 -9.65 8.94 -18.58
CA HIS A 6 -8.98 10.26 -18.51
C HIS A 6 -7.63 10.30 -19.25
N CYS A 7 -6.80 9.26 -19.16
CA CYS A 7 -5.55 9.16 -19.96
C CYS A 7 -5.76 8.42 -21.29
N ASN A 8 -6.95 7.84 -21.52
CA ASN A 8 -7.24 6.89 -22.58
C ASN A 8 -6.21 5.74 -22.68
N CYS A 9 -5.53 5.45 -21.57
CA CYS A 9 -4.48 4.44 -21.52
C CYS A 9 -5.09 3.08 -21.15
N LYS A 10 -4.61 2.01 -21.80
CA LYS A 10 -5.03 0.60 -21.61
C LYS A 10 -4.71 0.00 -20.23
N ARG A 11 -4.41 0.83 -19.24
CA ARG A 11 -3.79 0.45 -17.95
C ARG A 11 -4.84 0.47 -16.83
N LYS A 12 -4.75 -0.46 -15.88
CA LYS A 12 -5.60 -0.49 -14.68
C LYS A 12 -5.13 0.56 -13.65
N VAL A 13 -5.90 0.78 -12.59
CA VAL A 13 -5.61 1.73 -11.51
C VAL A 13 -5.45 0.94 -10.21
N ILE A 14 -4.30 1.05 -9.52
CA ILE A 14 -4.06 0.42 -8.22
C ILE A 14 -4.49 1.38 -7.12
N GLY A 15 -5.72 1.19 -6.65
CA GLY A 15 -6.10 1.73 -5.35
C GLY A 15 -6.98 2.97 -5.39
N TYR A 16 -7.41 3.44 -6.56
CA TYR A 16 -8.55 4.37 -6.63
C TYR A 16 -9.81 3.65 -7.10
N THR A 17 -10.97 4.14 -6.69
CA THR A 17 -12.29 3.65 -7.07
C THR A 17 -12.53 3.86 -8.57
N ARG A 18 -12.00 2.96 -9.43
CA ARG A 18 -12.23 2.79 -10.89
C ARG A 18 -12.29 4.03 -11.81
N LYS A 19 -12.08 5.26 -11.35
CA LYS A 19 -12.36 6.48 -12.12
C LYS A 19 -11.25 7.55 -12.06
N ILE A 20 -10.19 7.35 -11.27
CA ILE A 20 -9.11 8.35 -11.11
C ILE A 20 -7.78 7.74 -11.57
N CYS A 21 -7.05 8.45 -12.43
CA CYS A 21 -5.68 8.10 -12.83
C CYS A 21 -4.72 9.09 -12.19
N ARG A 22 -3.91 8.67 -11.22
CA ARG A 22 -3.03 9.57 -10.46
C ARG A 22 -2.08 10.39 -11.35
N SER A 23 -1.67 9.86 -12.51
CA SER A 23 -0.75 10.54 -13.43
C SER A 23 -1.37 11.71 -14.21
N ASN A 24 -2.70 11.73 -14.39
CA ASN A 24 -3.41 12.76 -15.17
C ASN A 24 -4.43 13.54 -14.32
N SER A 25 -4.97 12.93 -13.26
CA SER A 25 -5.97 13.53 -12.37
C SER A 25 -5.34 14.33 -11.24
N LEU A 26 -4.04 14.18 -10.98
CA LEU A 26 -3.29 15.06 -10.08
C LEU A 26 -2.27 15.84 -10.91
N PRO A 27 -2.03 17.13 -10.58
CA PRO A 27 -1.00 17.90 -11.24
C PRO A 27 0.35 17.20 -11.11
N ASN A 28 1.16 17.31 -12.17
CA ASN A 28 2.52 16.82 -12.17
C ASN A 28 3.36 17.77 -11.29
N ARG A 29 3.44 17.46 -10.00
CA ARG A 29 4.12 18.30 -9.01
C ARG A 29 5.60 17.92 -8.88
N PRO A 30 6.47 18.91 -8.57
CA PRO A 30 7.82 18.61 -8.13
C PRO A 30 7.79 17.69 -6.92
N PHE A 31 8.85 16.90 -6.77
CA PHE A 31 9.07 16.08 -5.58
C PHE A 31 9.03 16.97 -4.33
N LEU A 32 8.21 16.58 -3.34
CA LEU A 32 8.14 17.24 -2.05
C LEU A 32 9.00 16.45 -1.06
N SER A 33 10.16 17.01 -0.71
CA SER A 33 11.06 16.43 0.29
C SER A 33 10.41 16.44 1.67
N CYS A 34 10.62 15.36 2.42
CA CYS A 34 10.24 15.25 3.81
C CYS A 34 11.34 15.70 4.80
N GLY A 35 12.54 15.99 4.28
CA GLY A 35 13.73 16.35 5.06
C GLY A 35 14.46 15.15 5.68
N ASN A 36 14.09 13.92 5.31
CA ASN A 36 14.84 12.71 5.67
C ASN A 36 15.36 12.07 4.38
N GLU A 37 16.68 12.03 4.24
CA GLU A 37 17.37 11.59 3.01
C GLU A 37 17.01 10.16 2.61
N ASP A 38 16.87 9.23 3.57
CA ASP A 38 16.53 7.83 3.28
C ASP A 38 15.10 7.67 2.74
N ILE A 39 14.14 8.39 3.33
CA ILE A 39 12.75 8.41 2.86
C ILE A 39 12.67 9.08 1.50
N ASP A 40 13.34 10.23 1.35
CA ASP A 40 13.32 10.99 0.11
C ASP A 40 13.91 10.15 -1.03
N ALA A 41 15.06 9.51 -0.81
CA ALA A 41 15.67 8.58 -1.75
C ALA A 41 14.76 7.38 -2.07
N PHE A 42 14.06 6.82 -1.08
CA PHE A 42 13.11 5.72 -1.33
C PHE A 42 11.94 6.18 -2.21
N ILE A 43 11.35 7.35 -1.93
CA ILE A 43 10.24 7.88 -2.73
C ILE A 43 10.72 8.21 -4.15
N GLU A 44 11.88 8.87 -4.29
CA GLU A 44 12.50 9.18 -5.57
C GLU A 44 12.79 7.92 -6.39
N ASP A 45 13.29 6.84 -5.78
CA ASP A 45 13.52 5.56 -6.45
C ASP A 45 12.21 4.98 -7.02
N THR A 46 11.09 5.09 -6.30
CA THR A 46 9.78 4.65 -6.84
C THR A 46 9.33 5.50 -8.04
N MET A 47 9.68 6.79 -8.06
CA MET A 47 9.40 7.68 -9.19
C MET A 47 10.31 7.41 -10.37
N LEU A 48 11.60 7.14 -10.15
CA LEU A 48 12.56 6.85 -11.20
C LEU A 48 12.27 5.49 -11.85
N ASN A 49 11.97 4.47 -11.05
CA ASN A 49 11.51 3.18 -11.55
C ASN A 49 10.30 3.35 -12.47
N ARG A 50 9.33 4.22 -12.12
CA ARG A 50 8.23 4.59 -13.02
C ARG A 50 8.73 5.11 -14.38
N VAL A 51 9.74 5.97 -14.42
CA VAL A 51 10.29 6.54 -15.68
C VAL A 51 11.03 5.47 -16.49
N ILE A 52 11.85 4.65 -15.85
CA ILE A 52 12.61 3.58 -16.51
C ILE A 52 11.66 2.54 -17.11
N TYR A 53 10.66 2.07 -16.35
CA TYR A 53 9.63 1.18 -16.87
C TYR A 53 8.77 1.83 -17.97
N ALA A 54 8.53 3.14 -17.88
CA ALA A 54 7.84 3.86 -18.95
C ALA A 54 8.64 3.79 -20.26
N PHE A 55 9.95 4.10 -20.20
CA PHE A 55 10.86 4.10 -21.34
C PHE A 55 11.07 2.71 -21.95
N ILE A 56 11.35 1.69 -21.12
CA ILE A 56 11.57 0.31 -21.58
C ILE A 56 10.33 -0.20 -22.34
N GLU A 57 9.13 0.14 -21.90
CA GLU A 57 7.92 -0.33 -22.58
C GLU A 57 7.57 0.42 -23.85
N ASP A 58 7.92 1.71 -23.96
CA ASP A 58 7.78 2.45 -25.21
C ASP A 58 8.67 1.85 -26.32
N THR A 59 9.68 1.05 -25.93
CA THR A 59 10.54 0.29 -26.84
C THR A 59 10.07 -1.15 -27.12
N LYS A 60 9.03 -1.66 -26.43
CA LYS A 60 8.50 -3.02 -26.67
C LYS A 60 7.35 -3.02 -27.70
N PRO A 61 7.21 -4.07 -28.53
CA PRO A 61 6.04 -4.22 -29.40
C PRO A 61 4.75 -4.24 -28.56
N LYS A 62 3.71 -3.55 -29.04
CA LYS A 62 2.44 -3.27 -28.32
C LYS A 62 1.67 -4.50 -27.82
N GLU A 63 2.04 -5.70 -28.27
CA GLU A 63 1.43 -6.97 -27.88
C GLU A 63 2.07 -7.59 -26.61
N ASP A 64 3.28 -7.14 -26.23
CA ASP A 64 4.03 -7.66 -25.08
C ASP A 64 4.12 -6.67 -23.89
N SER A 65 3.50 -5.48 -24.00
CA SER A 65 3.56 -4.44 -22.97
C SER A 65 2.63 -4.76 -21.79
N LYS A 66 3.17 -5.48 -20.81
CA LYS A 66 2.52 -5.70 -19.49
C LYS A 66 2.57 -4.44 -18.61
N LYS A 67 2.09 -3.29 -19.08
CA LYS A 67 1.79 -2.16 -18.19
C LYS A 67 0.45 -2.43 -17.54
N GLU A 68 0.43 -3.13 -16.40
CA GLU A 68 -0.83 -3.46 -15.75
C GLU A 68 -1.44 -2.23 -15.06
N TYR A 69 -0.65 -1.20 -14.68
CA TYR A 69 -1.12 -0.05 -13.89
C TYR A 69 -0.50 1.32 -14.21
N CYS A 70 -1.19 2.44 -13.91
CA CYS A 70 -0.77 3.81 -14.25
C CYS A 70 -0.41 4.75 -13.07
N ASP A 71 -0.46 4.27 -11.82
CA ASP A 71 -0.41 5.08 -10.58
C ASP A 71 0.60 4.58 -9.53
N TYR A 72 1.63 3.84 -9.95
CA TYR A 72 2.53 3.04 -9.10
C TYR A 72 3.65 3.79 -8.35
N PHE A 73 3.55 5.09 -8.10
CA PHE A 73 4.62 5.84 -7.42
C PHE A 73 4.17 6.36 -6.06
N LEU A 74 5.09 6.38 -5.10
CA LEU A 74 4.82 6.89 -3.76
C LEU A 74 4.98 8.42 -3.71
N LYS A 75 4.41 9.04 -2.68
CA LYS A 75 4.60 10.46 -2.39
C LYS A 75 4.88 10.68 -0.91
N TRP A 76 5.55 11.78 -0.60
CA TRP A 76 5.38 12.40 0.70
C TRP A 76 4.01 13.07 0.75
N ILE A 77 3.22 12.74 1.77
CA ILE A 77 1.85 13.24 1.94
C ILE A 77 1.85 14.15 3.16
N PRO A 78 1.69 15.47 3.00
CA PRO A 78 1.48 16.37 4.12
C PRO A 78 0.31 15.89 4.98
N TYR A 79 0.53 15.76 6.28
CA TYR A 79 -0.50 15.26 7.19
C TYR A 79 -1.77 16.15 7.19
N SER A 80 -1.62 17.44 6.88
CA SER A 80 -2.74 18.38 6.71
C SER A 80 -3.76 17.97 5.64
N HIS A 81 -3.39 17.09 4.71
CA HIS A 81 -4.30 16.56 3.69
C HIS A 81 -5.06 15.30 4.14
N ILE A 82 -4.77 14.81 5.35
CA ILE A 82 -5.38 13.63 5.93
C ILE A 82 -6.37 14.06 7.01
N LYS A 83 -7.60 13.59 6.89
CA LYS A 83 -8.65 13.76 7.90
C LYS A 83 -8.95 12.41 8.53
N LEU A 84 -8.57 12.21 9.79
CA LEU A 84 -8.95 11.01 10.53
C LEU A 84 -10.47 10.96 10.76
N ILE A 85 -11.06 9.78 10.58
CA ILE A 85 -12.46 9.52 10.90
C ILE A 85 -12.61 9.25 12.41
N LYS A 86 -11.61 8.60 13.00
CA LYS A 86 -11.51 8.35 14.45
C LYS A 86 -10.09 8.63 14.92
N TYR A 87 -9.97 9.26 16.09
CA TYR A 87 -8.69 9.56 16.73
C TYR A 87 -8.15 8.39 17.57
N ASP A 88 -8.99 7.45 17.97
CA ASP A 88 -8.54 6.19 18.55
C ASP A 88 -8.13 5.20 17.44
N PRO A 89 -7.05 4.43 17.62
CA PRO A 89 -6.64 3.43 16.65
C PRO A 89 -7.68 2.31 16.55
N ILE A 90 -7.94 1.84 15.32
CA ILE A 90 -8.81 0.67 15.07
C ILE A 90 -8.11 -0.66 15.32
N ALA A 91 -6.78 -0.62 15.38
CA ALA A 91 -5.92 -1.74 15.73
C ALA A 91 -4.63 -1.19 16.33
N GLU A 92 -4.15 -1.84 17.39
CA GLU A 92 -2.87 -1.53 18.00
C GLU A 92 -2.11 -2.84 18.23
N GLY A 93 -0.91 -2.91 17.66
CA GLY A 93 0.04 -3.99 17.91
C GLY A 93 1.26 -3.48 18.68
N ASN A 94 2.24 -4.35 18.86
CA ASN A 94 3.47 -3.99 19.57
C ASN A 94 4.28 -2.92 18.83
N TYR A 95 4.24 -2.92 17.48
CA TYR A 95 5.10 -2.08 16.65
C TYR A 95 4.35 -1.00 15.85
N SER A 96 3.02 -1.03 15.84
CA SER A 96 2.23 -0.06 15.07
C SER A 96 0.84 0.19 15.62
N ARG A 97 0.27 1.32 15.20
CA ARG A 97 -1.14 1.69 15.39
C ARG A 97 -1.77 1.96 14.03
N VAL A 98 -2.99 1.51 13.82
CA VAL A 98 -3.71 1.71 12.58
C VAL A 98 -4.92 2.60 12.83
N PHE A 99 -5.00 3.69 12.08
CA PHE A 99 -6.14 4.61 12.06
C PHE A 99 -6.86 4.50 10.73
N ILE A 100 -8.07 5.03 10.67
CA ILE A 100 -8.83 5.18 9.42
C ILE A 100 -9.11 6.66 9.18
N GLY A 101 -9.05 7.05 7.92
CA GLY A 101 -9.23 8.44 7.53
C GLY A 101 -9.60 8.58 6.08
N GLU A 102 -9.70 9.82 5.66
CA GLU A 102 -9.83 10.24 4.28
C GLU A 102 -8.60 11.04 3.90
N TRP A 103 -8.06 10.79 2.72
CA TRP A 103 -6.99 11.60 2.15
C TRP A 103 -7.51 12.35 0.93
N ASN A 104 -7.28 13.67 0.93
CA ASN A 104 -7.50 14.52 -0.24
C ASN A 104 -6.18 14.75 -0.98
N PRO A 105 -5.98 14.18 -2.18
CA PRO A 105 -4.76 14.37 -2.94
C PRO A 105 -4.60 15.73 -3.62
N LEU A 106 -5.64 16.59 -3.64
CA LEU A 106 -5.55 17.92 -4.24
C LEU A 106 -4.97 18.95 -3.26
N GLU A 107 -4.23 19.92 -3.79
CA GLU A 107 -3.73 21.09 -3.06
C GLU A 107 -4.50 22.35 -3.47
N GLN A 108 -4.31 23.41 -2.69
CA GLN A 108 -4.87 24.73 -2.98
C GLN A 108 -4.37 25.23 -4.34
N GLY A 109 -5.30 25.48 -5.27
CA GLY A 109 -5.01 25.97 -6.63
C GLY A 109 -5.12 24.91 -7.73
N ASP A 110 -5.44 23.65 -7.40
CA ASP A 110 -5.71 22.64 -8.42
C ASP A 110 -7.01 22.91 -9.18
N GLU A 111 -6.95 22.86 -10.52
CA GLU A 111 -8.13 22.88 -11.37
C GLU A 111 -8.86 21.53 -11.29
N VAL A 112 -10.05 21.53 -10.67
CA VAL A 112 -10.92 20.35 -10.59
C VAL A 112 -11.63 20.17 -11.93
N VAL A 113 -11.25 19.14 -12.68
CA VAL A 113 -11.77 18.90 -14.05
C VAL A 113 -13.26 18.51 -14.07
N ASN A 114 -13.84 18.03 -12.97
CA ASN A 114 -15.27 17.68 -12.87
C ASN A 114 -15.79 17.82 -11.41
N ASP A 115 -16.71 18.76 -11.21
CA ASP A 115 -17.02 19.40 -9.92
C ASP A 115 -17.74 18.57 -8.83
N LYS A 116 -18.08 17.27 -8.97
CA LYS A 116 -19.09 16.68 -8.05
C LYS A 116 -18.94 15.28 -7.45
N GLU A 117 -17.83 14.53 -7.59
CA GLU A 117 -17.75 13.21 -6.90
C GLU A 117 -16.40 12.77 -6.28
N PHE A 118 -15.25 13.35 -6.61
CA PHE A 118 -14.00 12.56 -6.53
C PHE A 118 -12.81 13.25 -5.91
N ILE A 119 -12.71 13.36 -4.57
CA ILE A 119 -11.41 13.69 -3.97
C ILE A 119 -11.16 13.19 -2.55
N ASN A 120 -12.04 12.40 -1.91
CA ASN A 120 -11.70 11.79 -0.63
C ASN A 120 -11.47 10.29 -0.83
N ILE A 121 -10.23 9.86 -0.60
CA ILE A 121 -9.83 8.46 -0.68
C ILE A 121 -9.91 7.88 0.72
N ASP A 122 -10.67 6.80 0.89
CA ASP A 122 -10.65 6.04 2.14
C ASP A 122 -9.27 5.40 2.35
N ILE A 123 -8.59 5.84 3.41
CA ILE A 123 -7.27 5.36 3.77
C ILE A 123 -7.28 4.63 5.11
N ALA A 124 -6.32 3.71 5.25
CA ALA A 124 -5.79 3.32 6.54
C ALA A 124 -4.43 4.01 6.73
N LEU A 125 -4.19 4.51 7.93
CA LEU A 125 -2.94 5.14 8.33
C LEU A 125 -2.24 4.25 9.35
N LYS A 126 -1.19 3.53 8.93
CA LYS A 126 -0.39 2.68 9.81
C LYS A 126 0.79 3.48 10.34
N VAL A 127 0.72 3.92 11.60
CA VAL A 127 1.78 4.64 12.31
C VAL A 127 2.73 3.62 12.95
N LEU A 128 4.02 3.71 12.66
CA LEU A 128 5.04 2.83 13.22
C LEU A 128 5.57 3.42 14.53
N LYS A 129 5.54 2.63 15.60
CA LYS A 129 6.05 3.04 16.92
C LYS A 129 7.59 3.08 16.87
N GLU A 130 8.17 4.09 17.50
CA GLU A 130 9.64 4.28 17.62
C GLU A 130 10.36 4.41 16.28
N SER A 131 9.64 4.74 15.19
CA SER A 131 10.20 4.84 13.84
C SER A 131 11.31 5.88 13.73
N LYS A 132 11.28 6.93 14.56
CA LYS A 132 12.36 7.93 14.63
C LYS A 132 13.66 7.41 15.27
N ASN A 133 13.57 6.36 16.07
CA ASN A 133 14.71 5.77 16.77
C ASN A 133 15.35 4.60 16.01
N LEU A 134 14.64 4.04 15.01
CA LEU A 134 15.05 2.84 14.26
C LEU A 134 15.99 3.13 13.07
N GLY A 135 16.44 4.38 12.89
CA GLY A 135 17.23 4.77 11.71
C GLY A 135 16.49 4.45 10.42
N SER A 136 17.16 3.90 9.41
CA SER A 136 16.54 3.52 8.14
C SER A 136 15.88 2.13 8.14
N GLU A 137 15.90 1.39 9.26
CA GLU A 137 15.42 -0.01 9.31
C GLU A 137 13.90 -0.12 9.11
N PHE A 138 13.14 0.86 9.57
CA PHE A 138 11.67 0.88 9.39
C PHE A 138 11.28 0.92 7.89
N LEU A 139 12.16 1.43 7.02
CA LEU A 139 11.93 1.46 5.58
C LEU A 139 11.92 0.08 4.95
N ASN A 140 12.48 -0.94 5.60
CA ASN A 140 12.48 -2.30 5.05
C ASN A 140 11.05 -2.82 4.87
N GLU A 141 10.16 -2.55 5.83
CA GLU A 141 8.75 -2.89 5.70
C GLU A 141 8.14 -2.21 4.46
N PHE A 142 8.42 -0.92 4.28
CA PHE A 142 7.85 -0.12 3.18
C PHE A 142 8.37 -0.56 1.82
N LYS A 143 9.66 -0.90 1.73
CA LYS A 143 10.31 -1.42 0.52
C LYS A 143 9.70 -2.76 0.10
N ILE A 144 9.57 -3.70 1.03
CA ILE A 144 8.95 -5.00 0.77
C ILE A 144 7.49 -4.83 0.38
N HIS A 145 6.73 -4.01 1.10
CA HIS A 145 5.34 -3.73 0.76
C HIS A 145 5.21 -3.15 -0.65
N ASN A 146 6.07 -2.19 -1.00
CA ASN A 146 6.08 -1.56 -2.33
C ASN A 146 6.41 -2.55 -3.44
N GLN A 147 7.35 -3.48 -3.22
CA GLN A 147 7.73 -4.53 -4.18
C GLN A 147 6.55 -5.43 -4.57
N PHE A 148 5.59 -5.63 -3.67
CA PHE A 148 4.43 -6.50 -3.90
C PHE A 148 3.13 -5.75 -4.22
N LEU A 149 3.20 -4.44 -4.50
CA LEU A 149 2.03 -3.68 -4.95
C LEU A 149 1.51 -4.22 -6.29
N GLY A 150 0.18 -4.33 -6.41
CA GLY A 150 -0.45 -4.91 -7.60
C GLY A 150 -0.33 -6.43 -7.71
N VAL A 151 0.43 -7.08 -6.82
CA VAL A 151 0.56 -8.54 -6.74
C VAL A 151 -0.27 -9.07 -5.59
N CYS A 152 0.12 -8.72 -4.36
CA CYS A 152 -0.54 -9.21 -3.15
C CYS A 152 -0.49 -8.24 -1.96
N ALA A 153 0.24 -7.13 -2.04
CA ALA A 153 0.19 -6.08 -1.03
C ALA A 153 -0.96 -5.11 -1.32
N ILE A 154 -1.60 -4.60 -0.26
CA ILE A 154 -2.67 -3.60 -0.38
C ILE A 154 -2.10 -2.29 -0.95
N PRO A 155 -2.85 -1.53 -1.78
CA PRO A 155 -2.34 -0.29 -2.36
C PRO A 155 -1.75 0.67 -1.32
N PHE A 156 -0.56 1.19 -1.63
CA PHE A 156 0.24 2.07 -0.79
C PHE A 156 0.47 3.38 -1.55
N TYR A 157 0.03 4.50 -0.96
CA TYR A 157 0.01 5.78 -1.66
C TYR A 157 1.23 6.66 -1.35
N GLY A 158 1.84 6.46 -0.18
CA GLY A 158 2.90 7.33 0.29
C GLY A 158 3.10 7.29 1.80
N LEU A 159 4.00 8.16 2.26
CA LEU A 159 4.43 8.30 3.65
C LEU A 159 4.03 9.66 4.21
N THR A 160 3.88 9.71 5.53
CA THR A 160 3.64 10.96 6.28
C THR A 160 4.26 10.87 7.67
N ILE A 161 4.19 11.97 8.44
CA ILE A 161 4.46 11.98 9.89
C ILE A 161 3.16 12.27 10.62
N HIS A 162 2.81 11.43 11.59
CA HIS A 162 1.71 11.72 12.50
C HIS A 162 2.16 12.82 13.49
N PRO A 163 1.51 14.00 13.53
CA PRO A 163 2.03 15.16 14.23
C PRO A 163 2.10 14.97 15.76
N GLU A 164 1.08 14.37 16.36
CA GLU A 164 1.03 14.20 17.82
C GLU A 164 2.00 13.13 18.35
N MET A 165 2.17 12.04 17.59
CA MET A 165 3.08 10.95 17.95
C MET A 165 4.51 11.22 17.49
N ASN A 166 4.69 12.14 16.53
CA ASN A 166 5.95 12.41 15.85
C ASN A 166 6.59 11.15 15.20
N GLU A 167 5.75 10.27 14.66
CA GLU A 167 6.17 9.00 14.07
C GLU A 167 5.84 8.92 12.58
N TYR A 168 6.65 8.19 11.82
CA TYR A 168 6.37 7.89 10.42
C TYR A 168 5.16 6.98 10.28
N ALA A 169 4.39 7.22 9.22
CA ALA A 169 3.20 6.47 8.94
C ALA A 169 3.03 6.15 7.45
N MET A 170 2.52 4.96 7.17
CA MET A 170 2.10 4.55 5.83
C MET A 170 0.67 4.99 5.56
N VAL A 171 0.47 5.62 4.41
CA VAL A 171 -0.86 5.95 3.88
C VAL A 171 -1.23 4.89 2.85
N MET A 172 -2.17 4.02 3.20
CA MET A 172 -2.58 2.87 2.37
C MET A 172 -4.08 2.87 2.10
N LYS A 173 -4.52 2.13 1.09
CA LYS A 173 -5.95 1.89 0.84
C LYS A 173 -6.56 1.24 2.08
N ARG A 174 -7.74 1.70 2.48
CA ARG A 174 -8.52 1.02 3.51
C ARG A 174 -9.09 -0.30 2.99
N ALA A 175 -8.79 -1.41 3.67
CA ALA A 175 -9.51 -2.66 3.49
C ALA A 175 -10.88 -2.56 4.18
N ILE A 176 -11.96 -2.43 3.40
CA ILE A 176 -13.30 -2.16 3.94
C ILE A 176 -13.79 -3.31 4.83
N HIS A 177 -13.38 -4.54 4.53
CA HIS A 177 -13.80 -5.74 5.25
C HIS A 177 -12.81 -6.17 6.35
N GLY A 178 -11.79 -5.34 6.61
CA GLY A 178 -10.81 -5.57 7.67
C GLY A 178 -9.88 -6.75 7.39
N ASP A 179 -9.43 -7.39 8.47
CA ASP A 179 -8.62 -8.61 8.42
C ASP A 179 -9.48 -9.87 8.23
N LEU A 180 -8.86 -10.95 7.75
CA LEU A 180 -9.52 -12.20 7.40
C LEU A 180 -10.21 -12.84 8.61
N ARG A 181 -9.67 -12.67 9.82
CA ARG A 181 -10.32 -13.15 11.04
C ARG A 181 -11.68 -12.49 11.22
N LYS A 182 -11.71 -11.15 11.26
CA LYS A 182 -12.96 -10.38 11.36
C LYS A 182 -13.90 -10.67 10.20
N PHE A 183 -13.38 -10.83 8.99
CA PHE A 183 -14.20 -11.13 7.82
C PHE A 183 -14.92 -12.48 7.95
N ILE A 184 -14.20 -13.54 8.38
CA ILE A 184 -14.78 -14.87 8.61
C ILE A 184 -15.81 -14.83 9.73
N ASP A 185 -15.51 -14.14 10.84
CA ASP A 185 -16.41 -14.06 12.00
C ASP A 185 -17.74 -13.37 11.66
N ASN A 186 -17.74 -12.44 10.70
CA ASN A 186 -18.92 -11.66 10.32
C ASN A 186 -19.60 -12.13 9.02
N SER A 187 -19.08 -13.17 8.35
CA SER A 187 -19.56 -13.58 7.02
C SER A 187 -19.87 -15.07 6.92
N LYS A 188 -20.95 -15.42 6.21
CA LYS A 188 -21.26 -16.82 5.86
C LYS A 188 -20.65 -17.17 4.51
N LEU A 189 -19.40 -17.64 4.54
CA LEU A 189 -18.69 -18.06 3.33
C LEU A 189 -19.12 -19.45 2.86
N SER A 190 -19.51 -19.53 1.59
CA SER A 190 -19.67 -20.79 0.86
C SER A 190 -18.36 -21.55 0.78
N TRP A 191 -18.43 -22.86 0.48
CA TRP A 191 -17.22 -23.67 0.34
C TRP A 191 -16.31 -23.16 -0.79
N LEU A 192 -16.92 -22.72 -1.90
CA LEU A 192 -16.18 -22.17 -3.03
C LEU A 192 -15.41 -20.89 -2.66
N GLU A 193 -16.02 -19.98 -1.89
CA GLU A 193 -15.34 -18.75 -1.44
C GLU A 193 -14.14 -19.06 -0.53
N ARG A 194 -14.29 -20.03 0.38
CA ARG A 194 -13.18 -20.46 1.25
C ARG A 194 -12.01 -21.01 0.44
N VAL A 195 -12.28 -21.87 -0.54
CA VAL A 195 -11.24 -22.42 -1.43
C VAL A 195 -10.57 -21.31 -2.24
N LYS A 196 -11.33 -20.33 -2.74
CA LYS A 196 -10.78 -19.16 -3.45
C LYS A 196 -9.84 -18.34 -2.56
N ILE A 197 -10.25 -18.04 -1.33
CA ILE A 197 -9.42 -17.30 -0.36
C ILE A 197 -8.11 -18.04 -0.10
N ILE A 198 -8.18 -19.34 0.23
CA ILE A 198 -6.98 -20.15 0.51
C ILE A 198 -6.06 -20.21 -0.72
N SER A 199 -6.63 -20.41 -1.92
CA SER A 199 -5.87 -20.43 -3.17
C SER A 199 -5.15 -19.10 -3.42
N ASN A 200 -5.82 -17.97 -3.17
CA ASN A 200 -5.22 -16.64 -3.35
C ASN A 200 -4.11 -16.36 -2.33
N ILE A 201 -4.27 -16.80 -1.07
CA ILE A 201 -3.21 -16.74 -0.05
C ILE A 201 -1.99 -17.56 -0.50
N ALA A 202 -2.19 -18.80 -0.93
CA ALA A 202 -1.11 -19.67 -1.39
C ALA A 202 -0.36 -19.09 -2.60
N LYS A 203 -1.09 -18.53 -3.58
CA LYS A 203 -0.50 -17.84 -4.73
C LYS A 203 0.32 -16.63 -4.31
N SER A 204 -0.19 -15.83 -3.36
CA SER A 204 0.50 -14.65 -2.84
C SER A 204 1.80 -15.05 -2.13
N LEU A 205 1.76 -16.09 -1.30
CA LEU A 205 2.95 -16.64 -0.65
C LEU A 205 3.97 -17.16 -1.64
N ASN A 206 3.52 -17.85 -2.70
CA ASN A 206 4.44 -18.31 -3.75
C ASN A 206 5.16 -17.12 -4.39
N LYS A 207 4.47 -15.99 -4.61
CA LYS A 207 5.10 -14.78 -5.15
C LYS A 207 6.14 -14.15 -4.22
N LEU A 208 5.89 -14.17 -2.92
CA LEU A 208 6.88 -13.77 -1.92
C LEU A 208 8.12 -14.67 -1.98
N HIS A 209 7.91 -15.99 -1.96
CA HIS A 209 9.01 -16.96 -1.98
C HIS A 209 9.78 -16.98 -3.31
N ASP A 210 9.12 -16.77 -4.46
CA ASP A 210 9.76 -16.61 -5.77
C ASP A 210 10.69 -15.38 -5.81
N SER A 211 10.52 -14.44 -4.86
CA SER A 211 11.35 -13.24 -4.69
C SER A 211 12.31 -13.35 -3.48
N ASP A 212 12.54 -14.57 -2.98
CA ASP A 212 13.36 -14.89 -1.81
C ASP A 212 12.95 -14.15 -0.52
N ILE A 213 11.66 -13.78 -0.39
CA ILE A 213 11.12 -13.07 0.79
C ILE A 213 10.27 -14.03 1.62
N ILE A 214 10.61 -14.15 2.90
CA ILE A 214 9.81 -14.89 3.89
C ILE A 214 9.04 -13.88 4.76
N HIS A 215 7.72 -14.03 4.87
CA HIS A 215 6.87 -13.11 5.66
C HIS A 215 7.17 -13.17 7.18
N ARG A 216 7.40 -14.39 7.69
CA ARG A 216 7.67 -14.76 9.10
C ARG A 216 6.56 -14.49 10.13
N ASP A 217 5.54 -13.71 9.80
CA ASP A 217 4.40 -13.45 10.70
C ASP A 217 3.04 -13.59 10.01
N LEU A 218 2.87 -14.64 9.19
CA LEU A 218 1.62 -14.84 8.46
C LEU A 218 0.55 -15.48 9.36
N HIS A 219 -0.54 -14.76 9.59
CA HIS A 219 -1.76 -15.26 10.21
C HIS A 219 -2.98 -14.52 9.66
N CYS A 220 -4.20 -14.97 9.99
CA CYS A 220 -5.44 -14.36 9.50
C CYS A 220 -5.67 -12.90 9.94
N GLY A 221 -4.89 -12.38 10.89
CA GLY A 221 -4.89 -10.97 11.26
C GLY A 221 -4.05 -10.09 10.32
N ASN A 222 -3.10 -10.71 9.61
CA ASN A 222 -2.19 -10.08 8.64
C ASN A 222 -2.61 -10.36 7.19
N ILE A 223 -3.87 -10.77 6.99
CA ILE A 223 -4.48 -10.94 5.67
C ILE A 223 -5.67 -9.99 5.62
N LEU A 224 -5.56 -8.92 4.84
CA LEU A 224 -6.63 -7.95 4.64
C LEU A 224 -7.59 -8.43 3.56
N VAL A 225 -8.88 -8.10 3.71
CA VAL A 225 -9.94 -8.50 2.79
C VAL A 225 -10.65 -7.28 2.22
N ASP A 226 -10.91 -7.32 0.92
CA ASP A 226 -11.74 -6.33 0.26
C ASP A 226 -12.63 -6.97 -0.81
N VAL A 227 -13.94 -6.87 -0.65
CA VAL A 227 -14.92 -7.42 -1.58
C VAL A 227 -15.37 -6.32 -2.54
N VAL A 228 -15.14 -6.51 -3.83
CA VAL A 228 -15.51 -5.57 -4.89
C VAL A 228 -16.27 -6.34 -5.98
N ASP A 229 -17.48 -5.91 -6.31
CA ASP A 229 -18.36 -6.57 -7.30
C ASP A 229 -18.51 -8.09 -7.08
N ASN A 230 -18.70 -8.50 -5.82
CA ASN A 230 -18.79 -9.90 -5.40
C ASN A 230 -17.51 -10.73 -5.61
N ASP A 231 -16.37 -10.09 -5.92
CA ASP A 231 -15.06 -10.72 -5.93
C ASP A 231 -14.31 -10.41 -4.63
N THR A 232 -13.87 -11.46 -3.94
CA THR A 232 -13.11 -11.33 -2.69
C THR A 232 -11.62 -11.21 -2.99
N LYS A 233 -11.08 -10.03 -2.81
CA LYS A 233 -9.64 -9.79 -2.87
C LYS A 233 -9.03 -9.95 -1.50
N ILE A 234 -7.85 -10.54 -1.46
CA ILE A 234 -7.04 -10.67 -0.26
C ILE A 234 -5.72 -9.95 -0.49
N PHE A 235 -5.16 -9.41 0.59
CA PHE A 235 -3.85 -8.78 0.59
C PHE A 235 -3.05 -9.26 1.80
N ILE A 236 -1.80 -9.61 1.58
CA ILE A 236 -0.86 -9.84 2.68
C ILE A 236 -0.43 -8.47 3.21
N SER A 237 -0.39 -8.32 4.53
CA SER A 237 0.00 -7.10 5.22
C SER A 237 0.96 -7.39 6.37
N ASP A 238 1.56 -6.33 6.90
CA ASP A 238 2.49 -6.38 8.03
C ASP A 238 3.82 -7.09 7.73
N PHE A 239 4.60 -6.45 6.87
CA PHE A 239 5.91 -6.95 6.45
C PHE A 239 7.04 -6.57 7.43
N GLY A 240 6.73 -6.10 8.64
CA GLY A 240 7.74 -5.65 9.61
C GLY A 240 8.76 -6.74 9.97
N PHE A 241 8.30 -7.99 10.03
CA PHE A 241 9.15 -9.16 10.22
C PHE A 241 9.64 -9.79 8.92
N SER A 242 9.30 -9.29 7.75
CA SER A 242 9.73 -9.91 6.50
C SER A 242 11.23 -9.73 6.27
N ARG A 243 11.86 -10.76 5.67
CA ARG A 243 13.30 -10.80 5.41
C ARG A 243 13.61 -11.57 4.13
N THR A 244 14.72 -11.20 3.50
CA THR A 244 15.32 -12.02 2.44
C THR A 244 15.98 -13.26 3.03
N ILE A 245 16.00 -14.36 2.28
CA ILE A 245 16.58 -15.64 2.72
C ILE A 245 18.05 -15.49 3.15
N ASP A 246 18.82 -14.62 2.48
CA ASP A 246 20.25 -14.41 2.75
C ASP A 246 20.52 -13.35 3.84
N SER A 247 19.49 -12.75 4.42
CA SER A 247 19.71 -11.78 5.51
C SER A 247 20.26 -12.51 6.75
N PRO A 248 21.29 -11.96 7.44
CA PRO A 248 21.79 -12.55 8.67
C PRO A 248 20.63 -12.77 9.62
N THR A 249 20.43 -14.03 10.02
CA THR A 249 19.45 -14.35 11.04
C THR A 249 19.99 -13.79 12.34
N ASN A 250 19.64 -12.54 12.67
CA ASN A 250 19.61 -12.16 14.08
C ASN A 250 18.52 -13.03 14.68
N ILE A 251 18.97 -14.19 15.19
CA ILE A 251 18.21 -15.06 16.05
C ILE A 251 17.57 -14.14 17.08
N CYS A 252 16.25 -14.15 17.10
CA CYS A 252 15.38 -13.53 18.07
C CYS A 252 16.10 -13.18 19.39
N ASN A 253 16.06 -11.91 19.79
CA ASN A 253 15.97 -11.60 21.22
C ASN A 253 14.60 -12.09 21.71
N CYS A 254 14.42 -13.41 21.77
CA CYS A 254 13.59 -14.02 22.79
C CYS A 254 14.29 -13.74 24.11
N LEU A 255 14.09 -12.53 24.65
CA LEU A 255 14.26 -12.34 26.08
C LEU A 255 13.18 -13.22 26.73
N GLY A 256 13.62 -14.39 27.18
CA GLY A 256 12.82 -15.26 28.01
C GLY A 256 12.33 -14.48 29.22
N ILE A 257 11.02 -14.38 29.34
CA ILE A 257 10.37 -14.02 30.60
C ILE A 257 10.30 -15.34 31.38
N ASN A 258 11.23 -15.51 32.33
CA ASN A 258 10.99 -16.30 33.53
C ASN A 258 10.30 -15.41 34.56
#